data_AF-A0A451A2A3-F1
#
_entry.id   AF-A0A451A2A3-F1
#
_cell.length_a   1.000
_cell.length_b   1.000
_cell.length_c   1.000
_cell.angle_alpha   90.00
_cell.angle_beta   90.00
_cell.angle_gamma   90.00
#
_symmetry.space_group_name_H-M   'P 1'
#
loop_
_entity.id
_entity.type
_entity.pdbx_description
1 polymer ?
#
loop_
_entity_poly.entity_id
_entity_poly.type
_entity_poly.pdbx_seq_one_letter_code
_entity_poly.pdbx_strand_id
1 'polypeptide(L)'
;MGHIVRLIAPQLVKPFVKSNNKNDAIDAEALCEAVQRPKMRFVSPKSIEQQDIQSIQRIREGAIRERTRQANRIRGLSMEYGIIIPQGIN
;
A
#
# COMPACT_ATOMS: atom_id res chain seq x y z
N MET A 1 -19.33 -0.16 -24.36
CA MET A 1 -19.22 -0.01 -22.89
C MET A 1 -18.01 0.86 -22.61
N GLY A 2 -18.21 2.08 -22.11
CA GLY A 2 -17.15 3.05 -21.90
C GLY A 2 -17.54 3.95 -20.75
N HIS A 3 -17.12 3.58 -19.54
CA HIS A 3 -17.32 4.42 -18.37
C HIS A 3 -16.13 5.36 -18.23
N ILE A 4 -16.41 6.65 -18.05
CA ILE A 4 -15.36 7.63 -17.73
C ILE A 4 -15.03 7.47 -16.25
N VAL A 5 -13.92 6.81 -15.97
CA VAL A 5 -13.44 6.61 -14.60
C VAL A 5 -12.78 7.89 -14.11
N ARG A 6 -13.19 8.36 -12.92
CA ARG A 6 -12.59 9.50 -12.24
C ARG A 6 -12.10 9.05 -10.88
N LEU A 7 -10.86 9.38 -10.54
CA LEU A 7 -10.26 9.00 -9.25
C LEU A 7 -10.33 10.19 -8.29
N ILE A 8 -10.68 9.94 -7.04
CA ILE A 8 -10.62 10.92 -5.95
C ILE A 8 -9.48 10.52 -5.01
N ALA A 9 -8.65 11.49 -4.62
CA ALA A 9 -7.59 11.24 -3.64
C ALA A 9 -8.21 10.84 -2.28
N PRO A 10 -7.71 9.77 -1.61
CA PRO A 10 -8.29 9.31 -0.34
C PRO A 10 -8.35 10.38 0.76
N GLN A 11 -7.40 11.31 0.75
CA GLN A 11 -7.35 12.45 1.67
C GLN A 11 -8.56 13.39 1.55
N LEU A 12 -9.16 13.46 0.35
CA LEU A 12 -10.36 14.27 0.09
C LEU A 12 -11.64 13.54 0.47
N VAL A 13 -11.62 12.21 0.54
CA VAL A 13 -12.77 11.38 0.97
C VAL A 13 -12.83 11.27 2.50
N LYS A 14 -11.67 11.26 3.16
CA LYS A 14 -11.55 11.09 4.62
C LYS A 14 -12.48 11.99 5.46
N PRO A 15 -12.69 13.28 5.16
CA PRO A 15 -13.61 14.14 5.93
C PRO A 15 -15.08 13.71 5.89
N PHE A 16 -15.49 12.88 4.93
CA PHE A 16 -16.86 12.40 4.75
C PHE A 16 -17.11 11.03 5.40
N VAL A 17 -16.08 10.42 6.00
CA VAL A 17 -16.21 9.14 6.71
C VAL A 17 -16.83 9.40 8.09
N LYS A 18 -18.06 8.91 8.29
CA LYS A 18 -18.89 9.22 9.46
C LYS A 18 -18.44 8.56 10.78
N SER A 19 -17.59 7.53 10.71
CA SER A 19 -17.11 6.78 11.88
C SER A 19 -15.67 6.32 11.68
N ASN A 20 -14.90 6.21 12.76
CA ASN A 20 -13.52 5.74 12.72
C ASN A 20 -13.41 4.20 12.56
N ASN A 21 -14.54 3.48 12.54
CA ASN A 21 -14.58 2.06 12.25
C ASN A 21 -14.55 1.81 10.74
N LYS A 22 -13.60 0.98 10.30
CA LYS A 22 -13.46 0.60 8.89
C LYS A 22 -14.60 -0.33 8.47
N ASN A 23 -15.41 0.12 7.53
CA ASN A 23 -16.49 -0.64 6.91
C ASN A 23 -16.66 -0.17 5.46
N ASP A 24 -16.65 -1.10 4.51
CA ASP A 24 -16.74 -0.79 3.08
C ASP A 24 -18.02 -0.01 2.72
N ALA A 25 -19.13 -0.25 3.44
CA ALA A 25 -20.36 0.49 3.26
C ALA A 25 -20.21 1.98 3.62
N ILE A 26 -19.46 2.28 4.68
CA ILE A 26 -19.18 3.66 5.13
C ILE A 26 -18.24 4.34 4.14
N ASP A 27 -17.22 3.63 3.66
CA ASP A 27 -16.27 4.16 2.67
C ASP A 27 -16.96 4.47 1.33
N ALA A 28 -17.88 3.61 0.89
CA ALA A 28 -18.68 3.83 -0.33
C ALA A 28 -19.61 5.05 -0.18
N GLU A 29 -20.28 5.19 0.96
CA GLU A 29 -21.14 6.35 1.25
C GLU A 29 -20.32 7.65 1.25
N ALA A 30 -19.17 7.66 1.93
CA ALA A 30 -18.26 8.79 1.98
C ALA A 30 -17.77 9.20 0.58
N LEU A 31 -17.47 8.21 -0.29
CA LEU A 31 -17.07 8.46 -1.66
C LEU A 31 -18.22 9.06 -2.50
N CYS A 32 -19.44 8.55 -2.34
CA CYS A 32 -20.64 9.07 -3.00
C CYS A 32 -20.94 10.51 -2.57
N GLU A 33 -20.74 10.84 -1.30
CA GLU A 33 -20.90 12.20 -0.79
C GLU A 33 -19.78 13.13 -1.31
N ALA A 34 -18.54 12.66 -1.30
CA ALA A 34 -17.39 13.39 -1.82
C ALA A 34 -17.58 13.76 -3.31
N VAL A 35 -18.01 12.80 -4.15
CA VAL A 35 -18.28 13.01 -5.58
C VAL A 35 -19.26 14.14 -5.85
N GLN A 36 -20.26 14.34 -4.99
CA GLN A 36 -21.32 15.33 -5.18
C GLN A 36 -20.88 16.77 -4.86
N ARG A 37 -19.70 16.96 -4.25
CA ARG A 37 -19.24 18.31 -3.87
C ARG A 37 -18.87 19.13 -5.11
N PRO A 38 -19.37 20.37 -5.27
CA PRO A 38 -19.19 21.16 -6.49
C PRO A 38 -17.73 21.57 -6.75
N LYS A 39 -16.90 21.63 -5.71
CA LYS A 39 -15.46 21.93 -5.80
C LYS A 39 -14.57 20.68 -5.71
N MET A 40 -15.13 19.48 -5.90
CA MET A 40 -14.36 18.24 -5.80
C MET A 40 -13.28 18.16 -6.87
N ARG A 41 -12.08 17.74 -6.46
CA ARG A 41 -10.92 17.59 -7.34
C ARG A 41 -10.67 16.13 -7.61
N PHE A 42 -10.35 15.82 -8.86
CA PHE A 42 -10.06 14.48 -9.32
C PHE A 42 -8.58 14.37 -9.64
N VAL A 43 -8.01 13.21 -9.36
CA VAL A 43 -6.62 12.91 -9.69
C VAL A 43 -6.56 12.10 -10.98
N SER A 44 -5.52 12.34 -11.76
CA SER A 44 -5.28 11.56 -12.96
C SER A 44 -4.87 10.13 -12.57
N PRO A 45 -5.23 9.11 -13.36
CA PRO A 45 -4.61 7.80 -13.23
C PRO A 45 -3.09 7.93 -13.43
N LYS A 46 -2.35 7.01 -12.82
CA LYS A 46 -0.89 6.96 -13.00
C LYS A 46 -0.58 6.71 -14.48
N SER A 47 0.47 7.35 -14.98
CA SER A 47 1.06 6.97 -16.26
C SER A 47 1.75 5.60 -16.12
N ILE A 48 2.03 4.97 -17.27
CA ILE A 48 2.74 3.68 -17.30
C ILE A 48 4.11 3.83 -16.65
N GLU A 49 4.83 4.91 -16.95
CA GLU A 49 6.16 5.19 -16.41
C GLU A 49 6.12 5.38 -14.88
N GLN A 50 5.08 6.05 -14.36
CA GLN A 50 4.87 6.19 -12.92
C GLN A 50 4.57 4.84 -12.24
N GLN A 51 3.81 3.97 -12.91
CA GLN A 51 3.52 2.63 -12.45
C GLN A 51 4.77 1.74 -12.47
N ASP A 52 5.64 1.90 -13.48
CA ASP A 52 6.90 1.16 -13.59
C ASP A 52 7.87 1.52 -12.47
N ILE A 53 8.06 2.82 -12.20
CA ILE A 53 8.88 3.30 -11.07
C ILE A 53 8.37 2.71 -9.75
N GLN A 54 7.05 2.75 -9.53
CA GLN A 54 6.46 2.15 -8.33
C GLN A 54 6.69 0.63 -8.27
N SER A 55 6.64 -0.05 -9.41
CA SER A 55 6.83 -1.51 -9.48
C SER A 55 8.26 -1.89 -9.13
N ILE A 56 9.26 -1.15 -9.61
CA ILE A 56 10.67 -1.32 -9.24
C ILE A 56 10.88 -1.14 -7.73
N GLN A 57 10.29 -0.10 -7.15
CA GLN A 57 10.36 0.13 -5.69
C GLN A 57 9.79 -1.05 -4.90
N ARG A 58 8.62 -1.57 -5.32
CA ARG A 58 7.99 -2.75 -4.68
C ARG A 58 8.84 -4.01 -4.80
N ILE A 59 9.45 -4.24 -5.97
CA ILE A 59 10.35 -5.38 -6.18
C ILE A 59 11.54 -5.29 -5.23
N ARG A 60 12.16 -4.11 -5.12
CA ARG A 60 13.26 -3.87 -4.18
C ARG A 60 12.86 -4.11 -2.73
N GLU A 61 11.72 -3.57 -2.30
CA GLU A 61 11.19 -3.81 -0.96
C GLU A 61 10.95 -5.30 -0.69
N GLY A 62 10.39 -6.02 -1.66
CA GLY A 62 10.19 -7.47 -1.59
C GLY A 62 11.50 -8.22 -1.43
N ALA A 63 12.51 -7.88 -2.24
CA ALA A 63 13.85 -8.48 -2.17
C ALA A 63 14.53 -8.22 -0.82
N ILE A 64 14.41 -7.01 -0.26
CA ILE A 64 14.95 -6.68 1.07
C ILE A 64 14.26 -7.53 2.14
N ARG A 65 12.93 -7.64 2.12
CA ARG A 65 12.17 -8.47 3.07
C ARG A 65 12.54 -9.94 2.96
N GLU A 66 12.68 -10.44 1.74
CA GLU A 66 13.08 -11.82 1.47
C GLU A 66 14.47 -12.11 2.04
N ARG A 67 15.45 -11.26 1.73
CA ARG A 67 16.81 -11.32 2.25
C ARG A 67 16.82 -11.38 3.78
N THR A 68 16.06 -10.49 4.43
CA THR A 68 15.94 -10.47 5.90
C THR A 68 15.31 -11.75 6.43
N ARG A 69 14.25 -12.25 5.80
CA ARG A 69 13.57 -13.49 6.22
C ARG A 69 14.48 -14.70 6.07
N GLN A 70 15.22 -14.80 4.98
CA GLN A 70 16.17 -15.88 4.73
C GLN A 70 17.30 -15.87 5.75
N ALA A 71 17.91 -14.71 6.04
CA ALA A 71 18.92 -14.61 7.08
C ALA A 71 18.37 -15.00 8.46
N ASN A 72 17.17 -14.54 8.82
CA ASN A 72 16.53 -14.93 10.08
C ASN A 72 16.30 -16.44 10.16
N ARG A 73 15.89 -17.08 9.05
CA ARG A 73 15.72 -18.54 8.98
C ARG A 73 17.03 -19.29 9.19
N ILE A 74 18.11 -18.84 8.55
CA ILE A 74 19.45 -19.44 8.71
C ILE A 74 19.93 -19.29 10.16
N ARG A 75 19.75 -18.11 10.77
CA ARG A 75 20.10 -17.92 12.19
C ARG A 75 19.29 -18.82 13.11
N GLY A 76 17.99 -18.95 12.87
CA GLY A 76 17.10 -19.87 13.61
C GLY A 76 17.64 -21.29 13.61
N LEU A 77 17.91 -21.83 12.42
CA LEU A 77 18.46 -23.19 12.26
C LEU A 77 19.83 -23.32 12.92
N SER A 78 20.72 -22.34 12.78
CA SER A 78 22.06 -22.38 13.37
C SER A 78 22.01 -22.43 14.90
N MET A 79 21.05 -21.73 15.52
CA MET A 79 20.84 -21.76 16.97
C MET A 79 20.40 -23.14 17.46
N GLU A 80 19.65 -23.92 16.67
CA GLU A 80 19.29 -25.30 17.02
C GLU A 80 20.54 -26.20 17.15
N TYR A 81 21.62 -25.86 16.44
CA TYR A 81 22.93 -26.52 16.54
C TYR A 81 23.91 -25.82 17.51
N GLY A 82 23.44 -24.84 18.30
CA GLY A 82 24.29 -24.09 19.25
C GLY A 82 25.22 -23.05 18.60
N ILE A 83 25.06 -22.76 17.30
CA ILE A 83 25.85 -21.78 16.58
C ILE A 83 25.12 -20.42 16.62
N ILE A 84 25.71 -19.44 17.30
CA ILE A 84 25.14 -18.10 17.44
C ILE A 84 25.72 -17.17 16.36
N ILE A 85 24.84 -16.69 15.47
CA ILE A 85 25.18 -15.71 14.41
C ILE A 85 24.64 -14.33 14.82
N PRO A 86 25.42 -13.25 14.74
CA PRO A 86 24.96 -11.91 15.08
C PRO A 86 23.82 -11.43 14.16
N GLN A 87 22.96 -10.56 14.68
CA GLN A 87 21.93 -9.90 13.89
C GLN A 87 22.55 -8.87 12.93
N GLY A 88 21.96 -8.76 11.74
CA GLY A 88 22.44 -7.87 10.69
C GLY A 88 22.58 -8.58 9.34
N ILE A 89 22.49 -7.79 8.28
CA ILE A 89 22.83 -8.15 6.90
C ILE A 89 23.45 -6.90 6.31
N ASN A 90 24.72 -6.99 5.91
CA ASN A 90 25.45 -5.87 5.32
C ASN A 90 24.77 -5.32 4.05
#